data_AF-A0A966UPT5-F1
#
_entry.id   AF-A0A966UPT5-F1
#
_cell.length_a   1.000
_cell.length_b   1.000
_cell.length_c   1.000
_cell.angle_alpha   90.00
_cell.angle_beta   90.00
_cell.angle_gamma   90.00
#
_symmetry.space_group_name_H-M   'P 1'
#
loop_
_entity.id
_entity.type
_entity.pdbx_description
1 polymer ?
#
loop_
_entity_poly.entity_id
_entity_poly.type
_entity_poly.pdbx_seq_one_letter_code
_entity_poly.pdbx_strand_id
1 'polypeptide(L)'
;MELKQRYKNINDTLRHLRLQVEESLPFASKYVPNFRSPVDLFLWLKPQLIYKNDPKGVELLQSMPTLLKNNYYGVSGMGDCDCFTISCLSACMVQNWNGRCFIILAGRDKFTPVHIWSGIDIGNNTYNLDLTNKIPNKVRDYPYTQKLYIKDIN
;
A
#
# COMPACT_ATOMS: atom_id res chain seq x y z
N MET A 1 8.83 11.29 -6.59
CA MET A 1 9.14 10.75 -7.93
C MET A 1 8.02 9.80 -8.29
N GLU A 2 7.68 9.72 -9.57
CA GLU A 2 6.70 8.77 -10.11
C GLU A 2 7.46 7.72 -10.91
N LEU A 3 7.12 6.44 -10.76
CA LEU A 3 7.70 5.39 -11.58
C LEU A 3 6.68 4.92 -12.61
N LYS A 4 6.98 5.17 -13.88
CA LYS A 4 6.18 4.71 -15.02
C LYS A 4 6.97 3.68 -15.79
N GLN A 5 6.54 2.43 -15.75
CA GLN A 5 7.21 1.39 -16.51
C GLN A 5 6.19 0.48 -17.19
N ARG A 6 6.61 -0.11 -18.32
CA ARG A 6 5.87 -1.22 -18.91
C ARG A 6 5.98 -2.40 -17.95
N TYR A 7 4.85 -3.01 -17.62
CA TYR A 7 4.82 -4.22 -16.80
C TYR A 7 5.76 -5.29 -17.37
N LYS A 8 6.62 -5.85 -16.50
CA LYS A 8 7.56 -6.93 -16.86
C LYS A 8 7.16 -8.24 -16.18
N ASN A 9 7.16 -8.25 -14.86
CA ASN A 9 6.76 -9.38 -14.03
C ASN A 9 6.59 -8.93 -12.57
N ILE A 10 6.02 -9.81 -11.75
CA ILE A 10 5.74 -9.55 -10.34
C ILE A 10 6.97 -9.21 -9.49
N ASN A 11 8.13 -9.81 -9.77
CA ASN A 11 9.35 -9.53 -8.99
C ASN A 11 9.85 -8.10 -9.23
N ASP A 12 9.72 -7.61 -10.47
CA ASP A 12 10.05 -6.24 -10.83
C ASP A 12 9.08 -5.24 -10.18
N THR A 13 7.77 -5.53 -10.21
CA THR A 13 6.75 -4.74 -9.49
C THR A 13 7.04 -4.69 -7.98
N LEU A 14 7.32 -5.83 -7.34
CA LEU A 14 7.65 -5.87 -5.91
C LEU A 14 8.91 -5.08 -5.55
N ARG A 15 9.93 -5.13 -6.41
CA ARG A 15 11.15 -4.32 -6.25
C ARG A 15 10.83 -2.82 -6.31
N HIS A 16 10.04 -2.40 -7.29
CA HIS A 16 9.67 -1.00 -7.45
C HIS A 16 8.72 -0.51 -6.36
N LEU A 17 7.80 -1.35 -5.89
CA LEU A 17 6.96 -1.09 -4.73
C LEU A 17 7.83 -0.76 -3.51
N ARG A 18 8.86 -1.57 -3.23
CA ARG A 18 9.80 -1.31 -2.13
C ARG A 18 10.50 0.04 -2.28
N LEU A 19 10.99 0.38 -3.49
CA LEU A 19 11.63 1.66 -3.75
C LEU A 19 10.68 2.83 -3.50
N GLN A 20 9.42 2.74 -3.94
CA GLN A 20 8.41 3.77 -3.72
C GLN A 20 8.02 3.90 -2.23
N VAL A 21 8.01 2.78 -1.48
CA VAL A 21 7.82 2.81 -0.02
C VAL A 21 8.97 3.55 0.67
N GLU A 22 10.22 3.20 0.34
CA GLU A 22 11.42 3.83 0.91
C GLU A 22 11.46 5.33 0.61
N GLU A 23 11.14 5.72 -0.63
CA GLU A 23 11.04 7.13 -1.04
C GLU A 23 9.95 7.90 -0.29
N SER A 24 8.88 7.21 0.11
CA SER A 24 7.76 7.83 0.82
C SER A 24 8.04 8.09 2.30
N LEU A 25 9.02 7.42 2.92
CA LEU A 25 9.25 7.50 4.37
C LEU A 25 9.56 8.91 4.89
N PRO A 26 10.42 9.74 4.24
CA PRO A 26 10.69 11.10 4.72
C PRO A 26 9.48 12.04 4.64
N PHE A 27 8.57 11.80 3.71
CA PHE A 27 7.30 12.52 3.63
C PHE A 27 6.32 12.01 4.69
N ALA A 28 6.19 10.68 4.80
CA ALA A 28 5.28 10.05 5.75
C ALA A 28 5.59 10.46 7.19
N SER A 29 6.88 10.50 7.59
CA SER A 29 7.29 10.88 8.94
C SER A 29 6.93 12.31 9.35
N LYS A 30 6.68 13.19 8.38
CA LYS A 30 6.26 14.59 8.60
C LYS A 30 4.76 14.78 8.44
N TYR A 31 4.13 13.99 7.57
CA TYR A 31 2.74 14.18 7.15
C TYR A 31 1.75 13.32 7.93
N VAL A 32 2.16 12.11 8.34
CA VAL A 32 1.27 11.14 8.98
C VAL A 32 1.30 11.36 10.49
N PRO A 33 0.15 11.62 11.14
CA PRO A 33 0.07 11.68 12.59
C PRO A 33 0.45 10.35 13.25
N ASN A 34 0.79 10.38 14.54
CA ASN A 34 0.91 9.17 15.33
C ASN A 34 -0.49 8.67 15.75
N PHE A 35 -0.77 7.40 15.47
CA PHE A 35 -2.04 6.75 15.77
C PHE A 35 -1.88 5.69 16.86
N ARG A 36 -2.95 5.48 17.64
CA ARG A 36 -2.98 4.44 18.68
C ARG A 36 -3.17 3.04 18.09
N SER A 37 -3.84 2.94 16.94
CA SER A 37 -4.15 1.67 16.31
C SER A 37 -4.00 1.71 14.78
N PRO A 38 -3.70 0.57 14.13
CA PRO A 38 -3.76 0.44 12.67
C PRO A 38 -5.12 0.78 12.06
N VAL A 39 -6.20 0.58 12.83
CA VAL A 39 -7.56 0.93 12.42
C VAL A 39 -7.73 2.44 12.29
N ASP A 40 -7.22 3.23 13.24
CA ASP A 40 -7.30 4.69 13.19
C ASP A 40 -6.52 5.24 11.98
N LEU A 41 -5.34 4.67 11.71
CA LEU A 41 -4.54 5.01 10.52
C LEU A 41 -5.32 4.71 9.24
N PHE A 42 -5.97 3.55 9.15
CA PHE A 42 -6.81 3.20 8.00
C PHE A 42 -7.91 4.23 7.80
N LEU A 43 -8.66 4.56 8.86
CA LEU A 43 -9.79 5.48 8.80
C LEU A 43 -9.34 6.91 8.47
N TRP A 44 -8.13 7.30 8.85
CA TRP A 44 -7.54 8.58 8.47
C TRP A 44 -7.07 8.61 7.02
N LEU A 45 -6.43 7.55 6.54
CA LEU A 45 -5.83 7.50 5.20
C LEU A 45 -6.89 7.25 4.11
N LYS A 46 -7.87 6.38 4.37
CA LYS A 46 -8.92 6.00 3.40
C LYS A 46 -9.65 7.18 2.73
N PRO A 47 -10.14 8.21 3.44
CA PRO A 47 -10.85 9.32 2.81
C PRO A 47 -9.96 10.20 1.92
N GLN A 48 -8.64 10.06 2.00
CA GLN A 48 -7.68 10.78 1.17
C GLN A 48 -7.43 10.10 -0.18
N LEU A 49 -8.02 8.92 -0.42
CA LEU A 49 -7.72 8.06 -1.54
C LEU A 49 -8.93 7.84 -2.45
N ILE A 50 -8.69 7.88 -3.76
CA ILE A 50 -9.70 7.74 -4.80
C ILE A 50 -9.26 6.62 -5.76
N TYR A 51 -10.03 5.54 -5.83
CA TYR A 51 -9.65 4.40 -6.65
C TYR A 51 -9.77 4.73 -8.15
N LYS A 52 -8.69 4.50 -8.89
CA LYS A 52 -8.60 4.66 -10.33
C LYS A 52 -7.58 3.68 -10.90
N ASN A 53 -8.05 2.79 -11.78
CA ASN A 53 -7.17 1.86 -12.50
C ASN A 53 -6.09 2.60 -13.28
N ASP A 54 -4.93 1.95 -13.38
CA ASP A 54 -3.81 2.39 -14.18
C ASP A 54 -4.14 2.68 -15.65
N PRO A 55 -3.35 3.57 -16.30
CA PRO A 55 -3.47 3.80 -17.72
C PRO A 55 -3.19 2.51 -18.50
N LYS A 56 -3.91 2.30 -19.60
CA LYS A 56 -3.79 1.08 -20.39
C LYS A 56 -2.34 0.84 -20.82
N GLY A 57 -1.77 -0.30 -20.40
CA GLY A 57 -0.43 -0.75 -20.78
C GLY A 57 0.71 -0.16 -19.95
N VAL A 58 0.40 0.55 -18.87
CA VAL A 58 1.36 1.13 -17.93
C VAL A 58 1.11 0.51 -16.55
N GLU A 59 2.18 0.13 -15.85
CA GLU A 59 2.15 -0.07 -14.40
C GLU A 59 2.56 1.25 -13.75
N LEU A 60 1.68 1.85 -12.96
CA LEU A 60 1.87 3.15 -12.34
C LEU A 60 2.02 2.99 -10.83
N LEU A 61 3.26 3.04 -10.37
CA LEU A 61 3.56 3.02 -8.93
C LEU A 61 3.82 4.43 -8.43
N GLN A 62 2.93 4.93 -7.56
CA GLN A 62 3.06 6.25 -6.95
C GLN A 62 3.50 6.15 -5.48
N SER A 63 4.64 6.77 -5.15
CA SER A 63 5.00 7.11 -3.77
C SER A 63 3.91 7.95 -3.10
N MET A 64 3.80 7.88 -1.77
CA MET A 64 2.85 8.67 -0.97
C MET A 64 2.85 10.18 -1.29
N PRO A 65 4.01 10.88 -1.38
CA PRO A 65 4.02 12.30 -1.77
C PRO A 65 3.50 12.52 -3.19
N THR A 66 3.85 11.67 -4.14
CA THR A 66 3.30 11.73 -5.51
C THR A 66 1.78 11.53 -5.46
N LEU A 67 1.30 10.48 -4.79
CA LEU A 67 -0.12 10.16 -4.68
C LEU A 67 -0.95 11.32 -4.10
N LEU A 68 -0.47 11.94 -3.02
CA LEU A 68 -1.25 12.94 -2.26
C LEU A 68 -1.00 14.39 -2.68
N LYS A 69 0.18 14.73 -3.20
CA LYS A 69 0.58 16.13 -3.47
C LYS A 69 0.91 16.43 -4.93
N ASN A 70 1.36 15.45 -5.70
CA ASN A 70 1.75 15.64 -7.10
C ASN A 70 1.25 14.48 -7.96
N ASN A 71 -0.07 14.29 -7.96
CA ASN A 71 -0.69 13.08 -8.48
C ASN A 71 -0.62 13.02 -10.01
N TYR A 72 -0.36 11.82 -10.55
CA TYR A 72 -0.28 11.58 -12.00
C TYR A 72 -1.54 12.03 -12.76
N TYR A 73 -2.73 11.77 -12.21
CA TYR A 73 -4.01 12.13 -12.82
C TYR A 73 -4.41 13.60 -12.60
N GLY A 74 -3.57 14.40 -11.92
CA GLY A 74 -3.91 15.75 -11.51
C GLY A 74 -4.94 15.82 -10.37
N VAL A 75 -5.34 14.68 -9.82
CA VAL A 75 -6.33 14.58 -8.72
C VAL A 75 -5.69 13.91 -7.52
N SER A 76 -5.55 14.66 -6.42
CA SER A 76 -4.95 14.15 -5.18
C SER A 76 -5.62 12.84 -4.73
N GLY A 77 -4.81 11.86 -4.33
CA GLY A 77 -5.28 10.57 -3.84
C GLY A 77 -5.66 9.56 -4.91
N MET A 78 -5.63 9.92 -6.20
CA MET A 78 -6.06 9.05 -7.28
C MET A 78 -5.01 7.99 -7.64
N GLY A 79 -5.35 6.71 -7.53
CA GLY A 79 -4.47 5.59 -7.85
C GLY A 79 -5.15 4.24 -7.60
N ASP A 80 -4.42 3.14 -7.70
CA ASP A 80 -4.98 1.80 -7.52
C ASP A 80 -4.44 1.07 -6.27
N CYS A 81 -4.71 -0.24 -6.20
CA CYS A 81 -4.30 -1.10 -5.10
C CYS A 81 -2.80 -1.02 -4.76
N ASP A 82 -1.90 -0.86 -5.74
CA ASP A 82 -0.46 -0.82 -5.50
C ASP A 82 -0.01 0.51 -4.87
N CYS A 83 -0.53 1.63 -5.35
CA CYS A 83 -0.31 2.99 -4.86
C CYS A 83 -0.83 3.13 -3.43
N PHE A 84 -1.99 2.51 -3.16
CA PHE A 84 -2.58 2.50 -1.83
C PHE A 84 -1.76 1.64 -0.88
N THR A 85 -1.27 0.48 -1.33
CA THR A 85 -0.38 -0.40 -0.58
C THR A 85 0.91 0.33 -0.22
N ILE A 86 1.54 1.04 -1.17
CA ILE A 86 2.75 1.85 -0.94
C ILE A 86 2.48 2.88 0.16
N SER A 87 1.42 3.67 0.01
CA SER A 87 1.10 4.75 0.96
C SER A 87 0.76 4.23 2.36
N CYS A 88 0.04 3.12 2.44
CA CYS A 88 -0.30 2.49 3.71
C CYS A 88 0.92 1.91 4.42
N LEU A 89 1.79 1.18 3.70
CA LEU A 89 3.03 0.65 4.26
C LEU A 89 3.90 1.78 4.81
N SER A 90 4.10 2.85 4.03
CA SER A 90 4.90 3.99 4.47
C SER A 90 4.30 4.67 5.69
N ALA A 91 2.96 4.82 5.74
CA ALA A 91 2.27 5.36 6.90
C ALA A 91 2.41 4.49 8.14
N CYS A 92 2.33 3.16 8.01
CA CYS A 92 2.56 2.23 9.12
C CYS A 92 4.01 2.24 9.61
N MET A 93 4.98 2.32 8.69
CA MET A 93 6.41 2.25 9.01
C MET A 93 6.95 3.46 9.77
N VAL A 94 6.20 4.56 9.84
CA VAL A 94 6.56 5.76 10.60
C VAL A 94 5.81 5.86 11.93
N GLN A 95 4.99 4.87 12.27
CA GLN A 95 4.34 4.77 13.57
C GLN A 95 5.30 4.17 14.59
N ASN A 96 5.15 4.57 15.85
CA ASN A 96 5.87 3.97 16.99
C ASN A 96 5.17 2.70 17.48
N TRP A 97 4.86 1.79 16.56
CA TRP A 97 4.30 0.48 16.88
C TRP A 97 5.41 -0.56 16.81
N ASN A 98 5.42 -1.48 17.78
CA ASN A 98 6.24 -2.68 17.70
C ASN A 98 5.49 -3.75 16.90
N GLY A 99 5.85 -3.93 15.64
CA GLY A 99 5.12 -4.80 14.74
C GLY A 99 5.85 -5.12 13.45
N ARG A 100 5.17 -5.85 12.57
CA ARG A 100 5.74 -6.32 11.31
C ARG A 100 4.84 -6.01 10.14
N CYS A 101 5.28 -5.11 9.28
CA CYS A 101 4.58 -4.75 8.05
C CYS A 101 4.67 -5.88 7.02
N PHE A 102 3.56 -6.15 6.35
CA PHE A 102 3.46 -7.14 5.29
C PHE A 102 2.62 -6.64 4.12
N ILE A 103 2.73 -7.35 3.01
CA ILE A 103 1.76 -7.30 1.91
C ILE A 103 1.11 -8.67 1.74
N ILE A 104 -0.09 -8.68 1.17
CA ILE A 104 -0.71 -9.87 0.60
C ILE A 104 -0.80 -9.69 -0.90
N LEU A 105 -0.28 -10.65 -1.65
CA LEU A 105 -0.57 -10.82 -3.07
C LEU A 105 -1.77 -11.76 -3.21
N ALA A 106 -2.76 -11.40 -4.02
CA ALA A 106 -3.93 -12.23 -4.21
C ALA A 106 -4.35 -12.33 -5.68
N GLY A 107 -4.90 -13.47 -6.05
CA GLY A 107 -5.20 -13.79 -7.45
C GLY A 107 -6.01 -15.07 -7.61
N ARG A 108 -6.13 -15.49 -8.87
CA ARG A 108 -6.70 -16.82 -9.20
C ARG A 108 -5.72 -17.94 -8.88
N ASP A 109 -4.43 -17.67 -9.06
CA ASP A 109 -3.32 -18.57 -8.81
C ASP A 109 -2.06 -17.77 -8.43
N LYS A 110 -0.98 -18.47 -8.12
CA LYS A 110 0.31 -17.89 -7.71
C LYS A 110 1.02 -17.07 -8.80
N PHE A 111 0.75 -17.37 -10.07
CA PHE A 111 1.45 -16.76 -11.20
C PHE A 111 0.76 -15.48 -11.69
N THR A 112 -0.52 -15.33 -11.37
CA THR A 112 -1.38 -14.23 -11.84
C THR A 112 -2.03 -13.49 -10.66
N PRO A 113 -1.23 -12.77 -9.83
CA PRO A 113 -1.82 -11.86 -8.84
C PRO A 113 -2.59 -10.74 -9.55
N VAL A 114 -3.77 -10.41 -9.05
CA VAL A 114 -4.67 -9.36 -9.59
C VAL A 114 -5.00 -8.30 -8.55
N HIS A 115 -4.57 -8.49 -7.30
CA HIS A 115 -4.80 -7.59 -6.20
C HIS A 115 -3.65 -7.65 -5.21
N ILE A 116 -3.36 -6.53 -4.57
CA ILE A 116 -2.38 -6.41 -3.51
C ILE A 116 -2.94 -5.51 -2.42
N TRP A 117 -2.66 -5.85 -1.16
CA TRP A 117 -2.88 -4.95 -0.04
C TRP A 117 -1.80 -5.08 1.01
N SER A 118 -1.70 -4.08 1.87
CA SER A 118 -0.80 -4.05 3.01
C SER A 118 -1.48 -4.42 4.32
N GLY A 119 -0.67 -4.76 5.31
CA GLY A 119 -1.11 -4.89 6.68
C GLY A 119 0.06 -4.87 7.66
N ILE A 120 -0.27 -5.01 8.93
CA ILE A 120 0.72 -5.09 10.01
C ILE A 120 0.31 -6.15 11.03
N ASP A 121 1.27 -6.95 11.49
CA ASP A 121 1.13 -7.79 12.67
C ASP A 121 1.66 -7.05 13.90
N ILE A 122 0.85 -6.92 14.96
CA ILE A 122 1.25 -6.33 16.24
C ILE A 122 0.89 -7.32 17.35
N GLY A 123 1.91 -7.89 18.01
CA GLY A 123 1.72 -9.02 18.92
C GLY A 123 1.04 -10.20 18.21
N ASN A 124 -0.07 -10.68 18.77
CA ASN A 124 -0.86 -11.78 18.18
C ASN A 124 -1.96 -11.31 17.22
N ASN A 125 -2.05 -10.01 16.93
CA ASN A 125 -3.11 -9.44 16.10
C ASN A 125 -2.59 -9.14 14.69
N THR A 126 -3.31 -9.61 13.67
CA THR A 126 -3.09 -9.24 12.27
C THR A 126 -4.10 -8.19 11.84
N TYR A 127 -3.61 -7.05 11.34
CA TYR A 127 -4.43 -5.98 10.81
C TYR A 127 -4.31 -5.95 9.28
N ASN A 128 -5.40 -6.27 8.59
CA ASN A 128 -5.47 -6.17 7.13
C ASN A 128 -5.95 -4.76 6.76
N LEU A 129 -5.10 -4.02 6.04
CA LEU A 129 -5.32 -2.62 5.72
C LEU A 129 -5.54 -2.43 4.21
N ASP A 130 -6.50 -3.20 3.65
CA ASP A 130 -6.89 -3.09 2.25
C ASP A 130 -7.69 -1.80 1.99
N LEU A 131 -6.97 -0.76 1.60
CA LEU A 131 -7.52 0.56 1.29
C LEU A 131 -8.36 0.59 0.01
N THR A 132 -8.51 -0.51 -0.72
CA THR A 132 -9.55 -0.62 -1.76
C THR A 132 -10.92 -0.92 -1.16
N ASN A 133 -10.98 -1.46 0.06
CA ASN A 133 -12.22 -1.68 0.81
C ASN A 133 -12.64 -0.42 1.59
N LYS A 134 -13.90 -0.38 2.03
CA LYS A 134 -14.46 0.71 2.83
C LYS A 134 -14.21 0.56 4.32
N ILE A 135 -13.97 -0.66 4.78
CA ILE A 135 -13.94 -1.04 6.20
C ILE A 135 -12.58 -1.68 6.49
N PRO A 136 -11.89 -1.29 7.58
CA PRO A 136 -10.63 -1.91 7.99
C PRO A 136 -10.82 -3.40 8.29
N ASN A 137 -9.77 -4.20 8.14
CA ASN A 137 -9.75 -5.66 8.34
C ASN A 137 -10.70 -6.47 7.44
N LYS A 138 -11.42 -5.83 6.52
CA LYS A 138 -12.20 -6.52 5.49
C LYS A 138 -11.31 -6.77 4.29
N VAL A 139 -11.29 -8.02 3.83
CA VAL A 139 -10.64 -8.45 2.59
C VAL A 139 -11.66 -9.14 1.71
N ARG A 140 -11.48 -9.07 0.38
CA ARG A 140 -12.26 -9.90 -0.54
C ARG A 140 -11.71 -11.33 -0.50
N ASP A 141 -12.58 -12.28 -0.78
CA ASP A 141 -12.15 -13.68 -0.90
C ASP A 141 -11.48 -13.91 -2.25
N TYR A 142 -10.28 -14.48 -2.22
CA TYR A 142 -9.48 -14.81 -3.40
C TYR A 142 -9.02 -16.26 -3.31
N PRO A 143 -9.11 -17.04 -4.41
CA PRO A 143 -8.67 -18.44 -4.43
C PRO A 143 -7.21 -18.64 -4.02
N TYR A 144 -6.35 -17.65 -4.33
CA TYR A 144 -4.95 -17.66 -3.94
C TYR A 144 -4.61 -16.37 -3.19
N THR A 145 -3.93 -16.54 -2.05
CA THR A 145 -3.30 -15.43 -1.31
C THR A 145 -1.90 -15.83 -0.85
N GLN A 146 -0.96 -14.87 -0.84
CA GLN A 146 0.39 -15.04 -0.33
C GLN A 146 0.79 -13.86 0.54
N LYS A 147 1.07 -14.13 1.82
CA LYS A 147 1.61 -13.13 2.75
C LYS A 147 3.12 -13.03 2.63
N LEU A 148 3.61 -11.80 2.44
CA LEU A 148 5.04 -11.49 2.34
C LEU A 148 5.39 -10.39 3.34
N TYR A 149 6.34 -10.67 4.22
CA TYR A 149 6.83 -9.70 5.18
C TYR A 149 7.80 -8.72 4.54
N ILE A 150 7.61 -7.43 4.82
CA ILE A 150 8.40 -6.34 4.24
C ILE A 150 9.43 -5.82 5.24
N LYS A 151 9.00 -5.51 6.48
CA LYS A 151 9.85 -4.85 7.46
C LYS A 151 9.30 -4.98 8.89
N ASP A 152 10.20 -5.15 9.85
CA ASP A 152 9.92 -5.03 11.28
C ASP A 152 10.05 -3.55 11.71
N ILE A 153 9.14 -3.06 12.56
CA ILE A 153 9.05 -1.67 13.01
C ILE A 153 8.93 -1.58 14.54
N ASN A 154 9.37 -0.46 15.14
CA ASN A 154 9.54 -0.25 16.58
C ASN A 154 9.04 1.14 17.02
#